data_AF-A0A832WQJ8-F1
#
_entry.id   AF-A0A832WQJ8-F1
#
_cell.length_a   1.000
_cell.length_b   1.000
_cell.length_c   1.000
_cell.angle_alpha   90.00
_cell.angle_beta   90.00
_cell.angle_gamma   90.00
#
_symmetry.space_group_name_H-M   'P 1'
#
loop_
_entity.id
_entity.type
_entity.pdbx_description
1 polymer ?
#
loop_
_entity_poly.entity_id
_entity_poly.type
_entity_poly.pdbx_seq_one_letter_code
_entity_poly.pdbx_strand_id
1 'polypeptide(L)'
;MGYINRWWGIVLLFALLTLAAPVSAATGTIQVNVHPGGGTICLGTTCRDCPVMTEGPASVTFENMEAGQYHMLNVFGTPGYEPWLGQIYLNPSGTALTRDIYLKALPPKPPETANVQLSIRPDGGRACINRMCELSSGDGTGSWSVQFTDIAANTNHTVTIAREGNATWTTKVRLLPGQTSTMSVVLEPLPPVESPPPTPVPVTTPVPEPTRAGLPAWLAFLAFGACCTVWVLKGRRQG
;
A
#
# COMPACT_ATOMS: atom_id res chain seq x y z
N MET A 1 76.54 60.76 -16.04
CA MET A 1 75.20 61.41 -16.13
C MET A 1 74.38 60.64 -17.16
N GLY A 2 73.39 59.83 -16.74
CA GLY A 2 72.65 59.02 -17.72
C GLY A 2 71.60 58.04 -17.16
N TYR A 3 70.96 58.36 -16.02
CA TYR A 3 70.01 57.46 -15.35
C TYR A 3 68.60 58.02 -15.19
N ILE A 4 68.23 59.11 -15.89
CA ILE A 4 66.93 59.78 -15.69
C ILE A 4 65.86 59.38 -16.72
N ASN A 5 66.23 58.81 -17.88
CA ASN A 5 65.27 58.50 -18.96
C ASN A 5 64.58 57.12 -18.89
N ARG A 6 64.93 56.23 -17.93
CA ARG A 6 64.38 54.86 -17.87
C ARG A 6 63.11 54.74 -17.03
N TRP A 7 62.80 55.74 -16.21
CA TRP A 7 61.63 55.71 -15.32
C TRP A 7 60.35 56.23 -15.97
N TRP A 8 60.46 57.14 -16.94
CA TRP A 8 59.29 57.71 -17.62
C TRP A 8 58.55 56.69 -18.49
N GLY A 9 59.26 55.74 -19.13
CA GLY A 9 58.64 54.69 -19.93
C GLY A 9 57.82 53.69 -19.11
N ILE A 10 58.24 53.40 -17.87
CA ILE A 10 57.51 52.48 -16.97
C ILE A 10 56.25 53.14 -16.41
N VAL A 11 56.32 54.43 -16.07
CA VAL A 11 55.14 55.19 -15.62
C VAL A 11 54.11 55.33 -16.73
N LEU A 12 54.53 55.50 -17.99
CA LEU A 12 53.63 55.59 -19.14
C LEU A 12 52.97 54.24 -19.50
N LEU A 13 53.67 53.12 -19.28
CA LEU A 13 53.12 51.78 -19.48
C LEU A 13 52.14 51.37 -18.36
N PHE A 14 52.39 51.80 -17.11
CA PHE A 14 51.42 51.66 -16.01
C PHE A 14 50.21 52.58 -16.16
N ALA A 15 50.37 53.78 -16.72
CA ALA A 15 49.26 54.69 -17.02
C ALA A 15 48.39 54.23 -18.20
N LEU A 16 48.93 53.47 -19.16
CA LEU A 16 48.13 52.87 -20.24
C LEU A 16 47.38 51.60 -19.79
N LEU A 17 47.88 50.87 -18.80
CA LEU A 17 47.23 49.65 -18.30
C LEU A 17 45.99 49.90 -17.43
N THR A 18 45.75 51.14 -16.99
CA THR A 18 44.61 51.51 -16.13
C THR A 18 43.41 52.09 -16.90
N LEU A 19 43.48 52.17 -18.23
CA LEU A 19 42.41 52.66 -19.12
C LEU A 19 41.59 51.55 -19.79
N ALA A 20 41.61 50.33 -19.25
CA ALA A 20 40.60 49.34 -19.57
C ALA A 20 39.29 49.75 -18.88
N ALA A 21 38.49 50.57 -19.57
CA ALA A 21 37.10 50.79 -19.16
C ALA A 21 36.42 49.43 -19.04
N PRO A 22 35.70 49.14 -17.94
CA PRO A 22 34.92 47.91 -17.85
C PRO A 22 33.89 47.97 -18.98
N VAL A 23 34.02 47.09 -19.97
CA VAL A 23 32.96 46.86 -20.95
C VAL A 23 31.80 46.26 -20.16
N SER A 24 30.86 47.10 -19.75
CA SER A 24 29.61 46.63 -19.15
C SER A 24 28.90 45.81 -20.22
N ALA A 25 28.86 44.49 -20.05
CA ALA A 25 28.08 43.63 -20.93
C ALA A 25 26.65 44.14 -20.93
N ALA A 26 26.06 44.33 -22.12
CA ALA A 26 24.67 44.70 -22.21
C ALA A 26 23.84 43.63 -21.50
N THR A 27 22.87 44.04 -20.69
CA THR A 27 21.95 43.12 -20.03
C THR A 27 20.54 43.32 -20.58
N GLY A 28 19.72 42.27 -20.48
CA GLY A 28 18.32 42.32 -20.88
C GLY A 28 17.44 41.45 -19.99
N THR A 29 16.17 41.39 -20.35
CA THR A 29 15.15 40.65 -19.61
C THR A 29 14.63 39.48 -20.43
N ILE A 30 14.47 38.33 -19.80
CA ILE A 30 13.90 37.13 -20.41
C ILE A 30 12.67 36.73 -19.61
N GLN A 31 11.51 36.74 -20.25
CA GLN A 31 10.28 36.20 -19.71
C GLN A 31 10.02 34.82 -20.31
N VAL A 32 9.83 33.82 -19.45
CA VAL A 32 9.49 32.45 -19.84
C VAL A 32 8.06 32.17 -19.41
N ASN A 33 7.20 31.82 -20.37
CA ASN A 33 5.84 31.37 -20.13
C ASN A 33 5.80 29.84 -20.32
N VAL A 34 5.37 29.11 -19.30
CA VAL A 34 5.30 27.63 -19.33
C VAL A 34 3.85 27.18 -19.34
N HIS A 35 3.54 26.25 -20.25
CA HIS A 35 2.21 25.69 -20.46
C HIS A 35 2.24 24.16 -20.25
N PRO A 36 1.55 23.61 -19.24
CA PRO A 36 0.92 24.32 -18.11
C PRO A 36 1.96 24.85 -17.11
N GLY A 37 1.54 25.77 -16.25
CA GLY A 37 2.40 26.30 -15.20
C GLY A 37 2.72 25.31 -14.08
N GLY A 38 3.94 25.36 -13.55
CA GLY A 38 4.38 24.58 -12.38
C GLY A 38 5.84 24.12 -12.46
N GLY A 39 6.40 23.70 -11.32
CA GLY A 39 7.78 23.22 -11.22
C GLY A 39 8.80 24.34 -11.05
N THR A 40 10.00 24.15 -11.57
CA THR A 40 11.13 25.08 -11.47
C THR A 40 11.68 25.38 -12.85
N ILE A 41 11.96 26.66 -13.11
CA ILE A 41 12.60 27.14 -14.33
C ILE A 41 14.00 27.62 -13.95
N CYS A 42 15.02 27.05 -14.59
CA CYS A 42 16.40 27.47 -14.46
C CYS A 42 16.91 28.05 -15.77
N LEU A 43 17.50 29.24 -15.69
CA LEU A 43 18.21 29.88 -16.77
C LEU A 43 19.68 30.02 -16.39
N GLY A 44 20.53 29.20 -17.02
CA GLY A 44 21.90 28.98 -16.59
C GLY A 44 21.94 28.40 -15.18
N THR A 45 22.54 29.14 -14.24
CA THR A 45 22.62 28.78 -12.82
C THR A 45 21.51 29.40 -11.96
N THR A 46 20.69 30.29 -12.53
CA THR A 46 19.63 30.98 -11.79
C THR A 46 18.33 30.23 -11.92
N CYS A 47 17.76 29.78 -10.80
CA CYS A 47 16.50 29.05 -10.77
C CYS A 47 15.41 29.84 -10.05
N ARG A 48 14.17 29.69 -10.52
CA ARG A 48 12.97 30.29 -9.93
C ARG A 48 11.82 29.30 -10.01
N ASP A 49 11.01 29.26 -8.96
CA ASP A 49 9.80 28.45 -8.97
C ASP A 49 8.76 29.08 -9.90
N CYS A 50 8.11 28.22 -10.67
CA CYS A 50 7.04 28.58 -11.58
C CYS A 50 5.71 28.28 -10.89
N PRO A 51 4.80 29.27 -10.75
CA PRO A 51 3.54 29.04 -10.07
C PRO A 51 2.71 27.97 -10.80
N VAL A 52 2.07 27.09 -10.03
CA VAL A 52 1.19 26.06 -10.58
C VAL A 52 -0.08 26.73 -11.09
N MET A 53 -0.36 26.59 -12.38
CA MET A 53 -1.56 27.10 -13.02
C MET A 53 -2.29 25.93 -13.68
N THR A 54 -3.52 25.66 -13.25
CA THR A 54 -4.36 24.58 -13.80
C THR A 54 -4.89 24.92 -15.18
N GLU A 55 -5.01 26.21 -15.50
CA GLU A 55 -5.41 26.72 -16.82
C GLU A 55 -4.54 27.93 -17.20
N GLY A 56 -3.91 27.87 -18.37
CA GLY A 56 -3.10 28.96 -18.93
C GLY A 56 -1.60 28.91 -18.56
N PRO A 57 -0.80 29.85 -19.12
CA PRO A 57 0.62 29.95 -18.83
C PRO A 57 0.89 30.45 -17.43
N ALA A 58 1.95 29.92 -16.82
CA ALA A 58 2.64 30.60 -15.74
C ALA A 58 3.89 31.31 -16.29
N SER A 59 4.13 32.55 -15.86
CA SER A 59 5.24 33.36 -16.35
C SER A 59 6.27 33.60 -15.27
N VAL A 60 7.55 33.46 -15.62
CA VAL A 60 8.69 33.81 -14.78
C VAL A 60 9.63 34.72 -15.54
N THR A 61 10.06 35.80 -14.89
CA THR A 61 10.95 36.79 -15.49
C THR A 61 12.34 36.73 -14.86
N PHE A 62 13.35 36.71 -15.72
CA PHE A 62 14.76 36.81 -15.39
C PHE A 62 15.28 38.15 -15.88
N GLU A 63 15.73 38.99 -14.95
CA GLU A 63 16.27 40.31 -15.24
C GLU A 63 17.80 40.28 -15.20
N ASN A 64 18.43 41.29 -15.79
CA ASN A 64 19.89 41.44 -15.83
C ASN A 64 20.63 40.26 -16.46
N MET A 65 19.99 39.62 -17.45
CA MET A 65 20.58 38.51 -18.20
C MET A 65 21.58 39.06 -19.20
N GLU A 66 22.79 38.52 -19.22
CA GLU A 66 23.85 38.98 -20.13
C GLU A 66 23.44 38.74 -21.60
N ALA A 67 23.48 39.81 -22.38
CA ALA A 67 23.08 39.84 -23.78
C ALA A 67 24.23 39.44 -24.71
N GLY A 68 23.89 39.03 -25.93
CA GLY A 68 24.84 38.60 -26.96
C GLY A 68 25.28 37.14 -26.86
N GLN A 69 24.69 36.35 -25.98
CA GLN A 69 25.03 34.93 -25.79
C GLN A 69 23.80 34.02 -25.64
N TYR A 70 24.05 32.71 -25.68
CA TYR A 70 23.06 31.67 -25.40
C TYR A 70 23.00 31.36 -23.91
N HIS A 71 21.78 31.27 -23.39
CA HIS A 71 21.51 30.79 -22.05
C HIS A 71 20.84 29.42 -22.12
N MET A 72 21.31 28.47 -21.30
CA MET A 72 20.64 27.19 -21.12
C MET A 72 19.36 27.39 -20.32
N LEU A 73 18.22 27.00 -20.87
CA LEU A 73 16.92 27.03 -20.20
C LEU A 73 16.50 25.59 -19.89
N ASN A 74 16.20 25.32 -18.62
CA ASN A 74 15.73 24.04 -18.13
C ASN A 74 14.42 24.25 -17.36
N VAL A 75 13.40 23.46 -17.67
CA VAL A 75 12.11 23.46 -16.97
C VAL A 75 11.84 22.04 -16.49
N PHE A 76 11.68 21.85 -15.19
CA PHE A 76 11.50 20.53 -14.61
C PHE A 76 10.65 20.57 -13.34
N GLY A 77 10.23 19.38 -12.87
CA GLY A 77 9.44 19.27 -11.64
C GLY A 77 7.96 19.63 -11.82
N THR A 78 7.49 19.88 -13.04
CA THR A 78 6.06 20.08 -13.33
C THR A 78 5.32 18.73 -13.24
N PRO A 79 4.36 18.55 -12.31
CA PRO A 79 3.73 17.24 -12.09
C PRO A 79 3.00 16.72 -13.32
N GLY A 80 3.34 15.51 -13.77
CA GLY A 80 2.70 14.87 -14.92
C GLY A 80 3.25 15.27 -16.29
N TYR A 81 4.37 16.02 -16.36
CA TYR A 81 4.99 16.47 -17.60
C TYR A 81 6.47 16.11 -17.71
N GLU A 82 6.95 15.93 -18.94
CA GLU A 82 8.37 15.72 -19.26
C GLU A 82 9.17 17.00 -18.99
N PRO A 83 10.41 16.91 -18.48
CA PRO A 83 11.27 18.08 -18.37
C PRO A 83 11.63 18.61 -19.76
N TRP A 84 11.78 19.92 -19.86
CA TRP A 84 12.16 20.62 -21.08
C TRP A 84 13.57 21.19 -20.95
N LEU A 85 14.39 21.01 -21.99
CA LEU A 85 15.75 21.51 -22.05
C LEU A 85 16.00 22.17 -23.41
N GLY A 86 16.55 23.38 -23.39
CA GLY A 86 16.91 24.08 -24.60
C GLY A 86 17.83 25.26 -24.36
N GLN A 87 18.12 26.00 -25.42
CA GLN A 87 18.95 27.19 -25.38
C GLN A 87 18.16 28.38 -25.92
N ILE A 88 18.35 29.55 -25.31
CA ILE A 88 17.76 30.80 -25.76
C ILE A 88 18.85 31.84 -25.96
N TYR A 89 18.86 32.47 -27.13
CA TYR A 89 19.79 33.55 -27.43
C TYR A 89 19.16 34.89 -27.05
N LEU A 90 19.86 35.68 -26.22
CA LEU A 90 19.47 37.05 -25.93
C LEU A 90 20.26 38.00 -26.83
N ASN A 91 19.57 38.79 -27.65
CA ASN A 91 20.24 39.68 -28.61
C ASN A 91 21.09 40.73 -27.89
N PRO A 92 22.26 41.12 -28.45
CA PRO A 92 23.15 42.13 -27.88
C PRO A 92 22.51 43.51 -27.59
N SER A 93 21.34 43.78 -28.18
CA SER A 93 20.56 45.01 -27.95
C SER A 93 19.93 45.09 -26.55
N GLY A 94 19.97 44.02 -25.75
CA GLY A 94 19.36 43.97 -24.41
C GLY A 94 17.83 43.98 -24.40
N THR A 95 17.20 43.78 -25.57
CA THR A 95 15.74 43.83 -25.72
C THR A 95 15.08 42.69 -24.95
N ALA A 96 13.94 42.97 -24.30
CA ALA A 96 13.17 41.97 -23.59
C ALA A 96 12.74 40.82 -24.54
N LEU A 97 12.97 39.58 -24.10
CA LEU A 97 12.65 38.38 -24.84
C LEU A 97 11.56 37.59 -24.14
N THR A 98 10.47 37.27 -24.84
CA THR A 98 9.46 36.34 -24.35
C THR A 98 9.61 34.98 -25.02
N ARG A 99 9.50 33.90 -24.24
CA ARG A 99 9.58 32.51 -24.71
C ARG A 99 8.47 31.67 -24.12
N ASP A 100 7.69 31.05 -24.99
CA ASP A 100 6.65 30.09 -24.63
C ASP A 100 7.18 28.66 -24.72
N ILE A 101 7.00 27.91 -23.64
CA ILE A 101 7.39 26.51 -23.51
C ILE A 101 6.14 25.68 -23.30
N TYR A 102 5.89 24.74 -24.22
CA TYR A 102 4.79 23.79 -24.13
C TYR A 102 5.35 22.45 -23.67
N LEU A 103 5.01 22.07 -22.44
CA LEU A 103 5.46 20.81 -21.87
C LEU A 103 4.66 19.65 -22.44
N LYS A 104 5.34 18.54 -22.65
CA LYS A 104 4.72 17.30 -23.11
C LYS A 104 4.23 16.51 -21.89
N ALA A 105 2.94 16.17 -21.88
CA ALA A 105 2.37 15.35 -20.83
C ALA A 105 3.04 13.96 -20.83
N LEU A 106 3.36 13.46 -19.63
CA LEU A 106 3.78 12.09 -19.44
C LEU A 106 2.62 11.15 -19.79
N PRO A 107 2.90 9.95 -20.35
CA PRO A 107 1.87 8.96 -20.53
C PRO A 107 1.23 8.64 -19.17
N PRO A 108 -0.11 8.44 -19.11
CA PRO A 108 -0.78 8.10 -17.86
C PRO A 108 -0.14 6.84 -17.27
N LYS A 109 0.17 6.90 -15.97
CA LYS A 109 0.68 5.74 -15.25
C LYS A 109 -0.36 4.62 -15.37
N PRO A 110 0.01 3.42 -15.86
CA PRO A 110 -0.93 2.32 -15.91
C PRO A 110 -1.43 2.02 -14.49
N PRO A 111 -2.70 1.63 -14.32
CA PRO A 111 -3.21 1.23 -13.03
C PRO A 111 -2.33 0.11 -12.46
N GLU A 112 -2.09 0.14 -11.16
CA GLU A 112 -1.35 -0.92 -10.45
C GLU A 112 -2.30 -1.86 -9.69
N THR A 113 -3.58 -1.53 -9.69
CA THR A 113 -4.63 -2.24 -8.98
C THR A 113 -5.72 -2.74 -9.91
N ALA A 114 -6.52 -3.66 -9.42
CA ALA A 114 -7.66 -4.29 -10.06
C ALA A 114 -8.76 -4.56 -9.04
N ASN A 115 -9.97 -4.87 -9.52
CA ASN A 115 -11.10 -5.21 -8.68
C ASN A 115 -11.53 -6.67 -8.89
N VAL A 116 -12.17 -7.25 -7.89
CA VAL A 116 -12.78 -8.58 -7.97
C VAL A 116 -14.22 -8.51 -7.49
N GLN A 117 -15.15 -8.99 -8.31
CA GLN A 117 -16.55 -9.13 -7.94
C GLN A 117 -16.91 -10.61 -7.87
N LEU A 118 -17.43 -11.05 -6.73
CA LEU A 118 -17.88 -12.41 -6.51
C LEU A 118 -19.39 -12.43 -6.33
N SER A 119 -20.06 -13.34 -7.03
CA SER A 119 -21.46 -13.70 -6.80
C SER A 119 -21.51 -15.12 -6.25
N ILE A 120 -22.04 -15.28 -5.05
CA ILE A 120 -21.91 -16.50 -4.25
C ILE A 120 -23.30 -17.03 -3.92
N ARG A 121 -23.50 -18.34 -4.10
CA ARG A 121 -24.71 -19.04 -3.71
C ARG A 121 -24.36 -20.37 -3.03
N PRO A 122 -25.02 -20.77 -1.94
CA PRO A 122 -25.89 -19.96 -1.09
C PRO A 122 -25.14 -18.82 -0.37
N ASP A 123 -25.88 -17.83 0.13
CA ASP A 123 -25.37 -16.76 0.99
C ASP A 123 -25.08 -17.23 2.43
N GLY A 124 -24.67 -16.33 3.33
CA GLY A 124 -24.45 -16.67 4.74
C GLY A 124 -23.11 -17.36 5.05
N GLY A 125 -22.00 -16.78 4.61
CA GLY A 125 -20.65 -17.27 4.86
C GLY A 125 -19.60 -16.16 4.83
N ARG A 126 -18.35 -16.53 4.58
CA ARG A 126 -17.20 -15.62 4.47
C ARG A 126 -16.54 -15.77 3.12
N ALA A 127 -16.32 -14.68 2.41
CA ALA A 127 -15.47 -14.63 1.23
C ALA A 127 -14.22 -13.82 1.53
N CYS A 128 -13.07 -14.32 1.12
CA CYS A 128 -11.80 -13.65 1.29
C CYS A 128 -11.03 -13.62 -0.02
N ILE A 129 -10.33 -12.52 -0.28
CA ILE A 129 -9.22 -12.46 -1.21
C ILE A 129 -7.94 -12.17 -0.43
N ASN A 130 -7.00 -13.13 -0.46
CA ASN A 130 -5.85 -13.18 0.43
C ASN A 130 -6.26 -13.05 1.91
N ARG A 131 -6.03 -11.89 2.53
CA ARG A 131 -6.36 -11.59 3.94
C ARG A 131 -7.55 -10.65 4.11
N MET A 132 -8.07 -10.08 3.03
CA MET A 132 -9.24 -9.21 3.08
C MET A 132 -10.49 -10.07 2.98
N CYS A 133 -11.38 -9.95 3.94
CA CYS A 133 -12.53 -10.83 4.09
C CYS A 133 -13.80 -10.02 4.31
N GLU A 134 -14.87 -10.48 3.71
CA GLU A 134 -16.22 -9.95 3.88
C GLU A 134 -17.14 -11.07 4.37
N LEU A 135 -18.12 -10.70 5.18
CA LEU A 135 -19.10 -11.61 5.75
C LEU A 135 -20.48 -11.35 5.14
N SER A 136 -21.17 -12.43 4.83
CA SER A 136 -22.58 -12.39 4.45
C SER A 136 -23.44 -12.68 5.68
N SER A 137 -24.43 -11.82 5.93
CA SER A 137 -25.45 -12.02 6.96
C SER A 137 -26.64 -12.86 6.48
N GLY A 138 -26.55 -13.49 5.31
CA GLY A 138 -27.61 -14.31 4.74
C GLY A 138 -27.89 -15.58 5.53
N ASP A 139 -29.10 -16.12 5.36
CA ASP A 139 -29.54 -17.34 6.05
C ASP A 139 -29.21 -18.63 5.28
N GLY A 140 -28.66 -18.52 4.06
CA GLY A 140 -28.32 -19.65 3.21
C GLY A 140 -29.34 -19.97 2.12
N THR A 141 -30.41 -19.20 2.01
CA THR A 141 -31.44 -19.41 0.98
C THR A 141 -31.20 -18.56 -0.28
N GLY A 142 -30.41 -17.50 -0.13
CA GLY A 142 -30.21 -16.47 -1.14
C GLY A 142 -28.89 -16.56 -1.89
N SER A 143 -28.54 -15.46 -2.53
CA SER A 143 -27.25 -15.22 -3.16
C SER A 143 -26.66 -13.92 -2.64
N TRP A 144 -25.35 -13.86 -2.51
CA TRP A 144 -24.63 -12.71 -2.02
C TRP A 144 -23.60 -12.23 -3.05
N SER A 145 -23.52 -10.92 -3.25
CA SER A 145 -22.48 -10.29 -4.08
C SER A 145 -21.52 -9.49 -3.21
N VAL A 146 -20.23 -9.65 -3.45
CA VAL A 146 -19.16 -8.90 -2.78
C VAL A 146 -18.18 -8.38 -3.81
N GLN A 147 -17.67 -7.17 -3.58
CA GLN A 147 -16.64 -6.56 -4.40
C GLN A 147 -15.43 -6.20 -3.54
N PHE A 148 -14.26 -6.64 -3.97
CA PHE A 148 -12.97 -6.24 -3.43
C PHE A 148 -12.31 -5.26 -4.40
N THR A 149 -11.93 -4.08 -3.91
CA THR A 149 -11.29 -3.03 -4.72
C THR A 149 -9.82 -2.87 -4.37
N ASP A 150 -9.09 -2.19 -5.26
CA ASP A 150 -7.68 -1.80 -5.04
C ASP A 150 -6.74 -2.98 -4.76
N ILE A 151 -7.01 -4.11 -5.39
CA ILE A 151 -6.20 -5.32 -5.27
C ILE A 151 -4.99 -5.19 -6.17
N ALA A 152 -3.79 -5.44 -5.64
CA ALA A 152 -2.56 -5.43 -6.44
C ALA A 152 -2.74 -6.26 -7.73
N ALA A 153 -2.46 -5.67 -8.88
CA ALA A 153 -2.59 -6.33 -10.17
C ALA A 153 -1.29 -7.02 -10.62
N ASN A 154 -1.35 -7.78 -11.71
CA ASN A 154 -0.24 -8.56 -12.28
C ASN A 154 0.31 -9.69 -11.38
N THR A 155 -0.25 -9.88 -10.18
CA THR A 155 0.08 -10.96 -9.25
C THR A 155 -1.06 -11.97 -9.13
N ASN A 156 -0.75 -13.15 -8.57
CA ASN A 156 -1.75 -14.17 -8.25
C ASN A 156 -2.31 -13.93 -6.86
N HIS A 157 -3.64 -14.01 -6.74
CA HIS A 157 -4.38 -13.87 -5.49
C HIS A 157 -5.13 -15.17 -5.20
N THR A 158 -5.25 -15.51 -3.93
CA THR A 158 -6.07 -16.66 -3.51
C THR A 158 -7.42 -16.16 -3.06
N VAL A 159 -8.49 -16.66 -3.67
CA VAL A 159 -9.85 -16.41 -3.24
C VAL A 159 -10.33 -17.64 -2.47
N THR A 160 -10.85 -17.44 -1.27
CA THR A 160 -11.40 -18.50 -0.42
C THR A 160 -12.80 -18.12 0.00
N ILE A 161 -13.76 -19.03 -0.20
CA ILE A 161 -15.15 -18.86 0.22
C ILE A 161 -15.50 -20.04 1.12
N ALA A 162 -15.94 -19.73 2.33
CA ALA A 162 -16.29 -20.74 3.33
C ALA A 162 -17.67 -20.44 3.92
N ARG A 163 -18.48 -21.47 4.05
CA ARG A 163 -19.79 -21.44 4.69
C ARG A 163 -19.98 -22.75 5.47
N GLU A 164 -20.57 -22.66 6.65
CA GLU A 164 -20.88 -23.84 7.45
C GLU A 164 -21.80 -24.80 6.68
N GLY A 165 -21.56 -26.12 6.82
CA GLY A 165 -22.28 -27.15 6.09
C GLY A 165 -21.96 -27.24 4.59
N ASN A 166 -20.99 -26.49 4.07
CA ASN A 166 -20.57 -26.53 2.66
C ASN A 166 -19.06 -26.74 2.53
N ALA A 167 -18.63 -27.33 1.42
CA ALA A 167 -17.22 -27.45 1.09
C ALA A 167 -16.61 -26.06 0.90
N THR A 168 -15.42 -25.85 1.47
CA THR A 168 -14.67 -24.61 1.26
C THR A 168 -14.21 -24.54 -0.20
N TRP A 169 -14.57 -23.47 -0.89
CA TRP A 169 -14.15 -23.23 -2.24
C TRP A 169 -12.88 -22.37 -2.23
N THR A 170 -11.88 -22.73 -3.02
CA THR A 170 -10.62 -21.96 -3.13
C THR A 170 -10.12 -21.96 -4.56
N THR A 171 -9.72 -20.79 -5.06
CA THR A 171 -9.08 -20.66 -6.38
C THR A 171 -7.94 -19.65 -6.36
N LYS A 172 -7.07 -19.73 -7.38
CA LYS A 172 -6.08 -18.69 -7.68
C LYS A 172 -6.55 -17.88 -8.88
N VAL A 173 -6.50 -16.56 -8.77
CA VAL A 173 -6.82 -15.63 -9.85
C VAL A 173 -5.64 -14.71 -10.11
N ARG A 174 -5.32 -14.49 -11.39
CA ARG A 174 -4.39 -13.46 -11.81
C ARG A 174 -5.19 -12.24 -12.26
N LEU A 175 -4.95 -11.10 -11.61
CA LEU A 175 -5.70 -9.88 -11.88
C LEU A 175 -4.98 -9.00 -12.91
N LEU A 176 -5.74 -8.49 -13.87
CA LEU A 176 -5.23 -7.56 -14.87
C LEU A 176 -5.46 -6.11 -14.40
N PRO A 177 -4.47 -5.21 -14.57
CA PRO A 177 -4.57 -3.88 -14.02
C PRO A 177 -5.72 -3.07 -14.65
N GLY A 178 -6.43 -2.32 -13.81
CA GLY A 178 -7.57 -1.50 -14.18
C GLY A 178 -8.85 -2.28 -14.52
N GLN A 179 -8.84 -3.61 -14.39
CA GLN A 179 -9.99 -4.44 -14.71
C GLN A 179 -10.74 -4.91 -13.47
N THR A 180 -12.03 -5.21 -13.65
CA THR A 180 -12.85 -5.94 -12.68
C THR A 180 -12.99 -7.38 -13.14
N SER A 181 -12.47 -8.33 -12.36
CA SER A 181 -12.67 -9.77 -12.59
C SER A 181 -13.96 -10.23 -11.90
N THR A 182 -14.90 -10.79 -12.65
CA THR A 182 -16.17 -11.28 -12.10
C THR A 182 -16.17 -12.80 -12.02
N MET A 183 -16.63 -13.35 -10.89
CA MET A 183 -16.77 -14.81 -10.69
C MET A 183 -18.12 -15.13 -10.08
N SER A 184 -18.72 -16.22 -10.53
CA SER A 184 -19.92 -16.80 -9.92
C SER A 184 -19.55 -18.15 -9.31
N VAL A 185 -19.91 -18.35 -8.04
CA VAL A 185 -19.57 -19.55 -7.27
C VAL A 185 -20.82 -20.12 -6.65
N VAL A 186 -21.04 -21.42 -6.89
CA VAL A 186 -22.06 -22.21 -6.21
C VAL A 186 -21.35 -23.16 -5.26
N LEU A 187 -21.60 -23.06 -3.96
CA LEU A 187 -21.00 -23.92 -2.94
C LEU A 187 -21.72 -25.25 -2.88
N GLU A 188 -20.95 -26.32 -2.75
CA GLU A 188 -21.46 -27.68 -2.64
C GLU A 188 -21.67 -28.04 -1.16
N PRO A 189 -22.83 -28.59 -0.77
CA PRO A 189 -23.06 -29.08 0.57
C PRO A 189 -22.09 -30.19 0.96
N LEU A 190 -21.68 -30.23 2.23
CA LEU A 190 -20.92 -31.36 2.76
C LEU A 190 -21.81 -32.61 2.86
N PRO A 191 -21.25 -33.82 2.68
CA PRO A 191 -22.00 -35.05 2.91
C PRO A 191 -22.49 -35.14 4.37
N PRO A 192 -23.64 -35.78 4.63
CA PRO A 192 -24.12 -36.02 5.99
C PRO A 192 -23.06 -36.78 6.79
N VAL A 193 -22.86 -36.38 8.05
CA VAL A 193 -22.00 -37.15 8.95
C VAL A 193 -22.68 -38.49 9.23
N GLU A 194 -22.09 -39.59 8.78
CA GLU A 194 -22.56 -40.92 9.16
C GLU A 194 -22.51 -41.04 10.69
N SER A 195 -23.67 -41.32 11.29
CA SER A 195 -23.74 -41.58 12.73
C SER A 195 -23.01 -42.89 13.02
N PRO A 196 -22.20 -42.98 14.09
CA PRO A 196 -21.59 -44.24 14.49
C PRO A 196 -22.69 -45.28 14.71
N PRO A 197 -22.46 -46.55 14.33
CA PRO A 197 -23.44 -47.61 14.52
C PRO A 197 -23.89 -47.63 15.99
N PRO A 198 -25.19 -47.86 16.27
CA PRO A 198 -25.68 -47.89 17.64
C PRO A 198 -24.86 -48.90 18.45
N THR A 199 -24.26 -48.43 19.55
CA THR A 199 -23.63 -49.31 20.52
C THR A 199 -24.66 -50.39 20.91
N PRO A 200 -24.37 -51.69 20.74
CA PRO A 200 -25.31 -52.73 21.13
C PRO A 200 -25.64 -52.54 22.61
N VAL A 201 -26.94 -52.40 22.89
CA VAL A 201 -27.44 -52.38 24.28
C VAL A 201 -26.97 -53.69 24.93
N PRO A 202 -26.25 -53.66 26.06
CA PRO A 202 -25.92 -54.90 26.75
C PRO A 202 -27.21 -55.63 27.10
N VAL A 203 -27.37 -56.84 26.56
CA VAL A 203 -28.45 -57.74 26.94
C VAL A 203 -28.34 -57.95 28.44
N THR A 204 -29.33 -57.46 29.18
CA THR A 204 -29.46 -57.76 30.60
C THR A 204 -29.71 -59.26 30.73
N THR A 205 -28.69 -60.01 31.12
CA THR A 205 -28.82 -61.43 31.47
C THR A 205 -29.88 -61.55 32.58
N PRO A 206 -30.87 -62.44 32.48
CA PRO A 206 -31.79 -62.67 33.60
C PRO A 206 -30.98 -63.10 34.83
N VAL A 207 -31.19 -62.38 35.93
CA VAL A 207 -30.61 -62.70 37.24
C VAL A 207 -31.11 -64.10 37.64
N PRO A 208 -30.22 -65.07 37.93
CA PRO A 208 -30.66 -66.38 38.42
C PRO A 208 -31.32 -66.22 39.78
N GLU A 209 -32.52 -66.80 39.90
CA GLU A 209 -33.30 -66.89 41.12
C GLU A 209 -32.49 -67.65 42.20
N PRO A 210 -32.31 -67.11 43.42
CA PRO A 210 -31.53 -67.78 44.44
C PRO A 210 -32.23 -69.07 44.89
N THR A 211 -31.57 -70.20 44.64
CA THR A 211 -31.99 -71.50 45.18
C THR A 211 -31.88 -71.47 46.70
N ARG A 212 -33.04 -71.45 47.37
CA ARG A 212 -33.16 -71.46 48.83
C ARG A 212 -32.87 -72.87 49.36
N ALA A 213 -31.61 -73.20 49.56
CA ALA A 213 -31.22 -74.38 50.35
C ALA A 213 -31.34 -74.03 51.84
N GLY A 214 -32.38 -74.55 52.50
CA GLY A 214 -32.55 -74.45 53.94
C GLY A 214 -31.51 -75.29 54.67
N LEU A 215 -30.63 -74.64 55.44
CA LEU A 215 -29.80 -75.27 56.46
C LEU A 215 -30.45 -75.03 57.83
N PRO A 216 -30.72 -76.08 58.63
CA PRO A 216 -31.47 -75.98 59.88
C PRO A 216 -30.68 -75.24 60.98
N ALA A 217 -31.41 -74.37 61.68
CA ALA A 217 -30.94 -73.32 62.58
C ALA A 217 -30.56 -73.78 64.00
N TRP A 218 -29.58 -74.67 64.18
CA TRP A 218 -29.28 -75.19 65.53
C TRP A 218 -27.81 -75.38 65.93
N LEU A 219 -26.81 -74.78 65.26
CA LEU A 219 -25.40 -75.10 65.57
C LEU A 219 -24.37 -73.97 65.71
N ALA A 220 -24.73 -72.75 66.12
CA ALA A 220 -23.68 -71.79 66.53
C ALA A 220 -24.15 -70.76 67.57
N PHE A 221 -24.59 -71.26 68.73
CA PHE A 221 -24.30 -70.56 69.98
C PHE A 221 -22.81 -70.82 70.33
N LEU A 222 -22.14 -69.78 70.85
CA LEU A 222 -20.85 -69.77 71.61
C LEU A 222 -19.71 -68.99 70.94
N ALA A 223 -19.57 -67.72 71.36
CA ALA A 223 -18.34 -67.04 71.81
C ALA A 223 -18.54 -65.51 71.69
N PHE A 224 -18.90 -64.80 72.77
CA PHE A 224 -17.98 -63.98 73.59
C PHE A 224 -17.00 -63.15 72.74
N GLY A 225 -16.84 -61.84 72.87
CA GLY A 225 -17.21 -60.87 73.89
C GLY A 225 -16.20 -59.71 73.84
N ALA A 226 -16.66 -58.50 74.20
CA ALA A 226 -15.87 -57.36 74.67
C ALA A 226 -14.68 -56.84 73.84
N CYS A 227 -14.79 -55.62 73.30
CA CYS A 227 -13.88 -54.52 73.67
C CYS A 227 -14.35 -53.15 73.15
N CYS A 228 -14.67 -52.27 74.10
CA CYS A 228 -14.39 -50.84 74.16
C CYS A 228 -14.64 -49.91 72.95
N THR A 229 -15.64 -49.06 73.16
CA THR A 229 -15.63 -47.60 72.89
C THR A 229 -14.25 -46.95 73.02
N VAL A 230 -13.95 -45.94 72.19
CA VAL A 230 -13.31 -44.65 72.60
C VAL A 230 -13.11 -43.73 71.37
N TRP A 231 -13.69 -42.52 71.50
CA TRP A 231 -13.25 -41.19 71.00
C TRP A 231 -13.16 -40.92 69.48
N VAL A 232 -13.85 -39.93 68.90
CA VAL A 232 -13.99 -38.48 69.20
C VAL A 232 -12.74 -37.67 68.83
N LEU A 233 -12.98 -36.56 68.11
CA LEU A 233 -12.09 -35.44 67.75
C LEU A 233 -11.11 -35.72 66.59
N LYS A 234 -10.68 -34.80 65.73
CA LYS A 234 -10.89 -33.36 65.47
C LYS A 234 -9.75 -33.00 64.51
N GLY A 235 -9.95 -32.00 63.65
CA GLY A 235 -8.85 -31.24 63.03
C GLY A 235 -8.89 -31.32 61.51
N ARG A 236 -9.35 -30.32 60.75
CA ARG A 236 -8.95 -28.91 60.67
C ARG A 236 -7.54 -28.75 60.05
N ARG A 237 -7.55 -28.29 58.79
CA ARG A 237 -6.53 -27.50 58.04
C ARG A 237 -5.11 -28.08 57.96
N GLN A 238 -4.54 -28.15 56.76
CA GLN A 238 -3.80 -27.05 56.09
C GLN A 238 -3.32 -27.55 54.72
N GLY A 239 -3.14 -26.60 53.80
CA GLY A 239 -2.73 -26.77 52.41
C GLY A 239 -3.33 -25.64 51.59
#